data_AF-A0AAD6ZPR2-F1
#
_entry.id   AF-A0AAD6ZPR2-F1
#
_cell.length_a   1.000
_cell.length_b   1.000
_cell.length_c   1.000
_cell.angle_alpha   90.00
_cell.angle_beta   90.00
_cell.angle_gamma   90.00
#
_symmetry.space_group_name_H-M   'P 1'
#
loop_
_entity.id
_entity.type
_entity.pdbx_description
1 polymer ?
#
loop_
_entity_poly.entity_id
_entity_poly.type
_entity_poly.pdbx_seq_one_letter_code
_entity_poly.pdbx_strand_id
1 'polypeptide(L)'
;MVGSVASKFSPASSVQAKLLRVLKTTASPKSPTTPRESMEDLFVTFTDAHRKVLNLMVCNNPSLMSGSFSLLVNNPRVLDFDNKRNYFTQQLHRRPHSREHHGTLQFNVCRARVFEDSFQHLQRKSGEQIKHGKLSVRFYDEEGVDAGGVTREWFQILARQMFDPNNALFQPCAADRLTYQPNKNSWVNPEHLSFFKFVGRVIGKAIYDGRLLDTYFARSLYRQLLEKPVDYKDVEWVDPEYYSSLCWIFGNDPTPLDLTFRVEADEVSCISLKLIPVTQKNNREFVQLSAQYCLYSSIKDQTDNLSTGFYEIIPKELITIFNEQELELLISGTPDIDVDEWQAATESNGYTNSDPNIVWWWRALKSFNRDKRAKILSFATGTSKVPLGGFTDLQGVQGVRRFSIHRAYGDSDRLPQAHTCRFPDRRARLPN
;
A
#
# COMPACT_ATOMS: atom_id res chain seq x y z
N MET A 1 -60.16 -17.26 31.78
CA MET A 1 -59.52 -17.67 30.52
C MET A 1 -58.28 -16.82 30.32
N VAL A 2 -57.13 -17.49 30.24
CA VAL A 2 -55.78 -16.93 30.16
C VAL A 2 -55.42 -16.69 28.68
N GLY A 3 -54.65 -15.65 28.39
CA GLY A 3 -53.98 -15.43 27.09
C GLY A 3 -53.55 -13.97 26.95
N SER A 4 -52.40 -13.54 27.50
CA SER A 4 -51.04 -13.67 26.94
C SER A 4 -50.91 -13.06 25.54
N VAL A 5 -50.47 -11.80 25.47
CA VAL A 5 -49.78 -11.26 24.29
C VAL A 5 -48.36 -10.91 24.75
N ALA A 6 -47.47 -11.88 24.53
CA ALA A 6 -46.06 -11.79 24.83
C ALA A 6 -45.33 -10.87 23.84
N SER A 7 -44.42 -10.08 24.42
CA SER A 7 -43.38 -9.27 23.79
C SER A 7 -42.61 -10.00 22.69
N LYS A 8 -42.49 -9.38 21.51
CA LYS A 8 -41.43 -9.69 20.55
C LYS A 8 -40.31 -8.64 20.68
N PHE A 9 -39.40 -8.88 21.62
CA PHE A 9 -38.06 -8.29 21.56
C PHE A 9 -37.24 -9.14 20.58
N SER A 10 -36.89 -8.59 19.42
CA SER A 10 -35.79 -9.13 18.62
C SER A 10 -34.48 -8.95 19.39
N PRO A 11 -33.61 -9.97 19.47
CA PRO A 11 -32.30 -9.78 20.07
C PRO A 11 -31.51 -8.83 19.17
N ALA A 12 -31.01 -7.74 19.77
CA ALA A 12 -30.12 -6.81 19.11
C ALA A 12 -29.00 -7.58 18.41
N SER A 13 -28.69 -7.22 17.16
CA SER A 13 -27.55 -7.80 16.46
C SER A 13 -26.29 -7.62 17.31
N SER A 14 -25.34 -8.56 17.23
CA SER A 14 -24.02 -8.48 17.90
C SER A 14 -23.35 -7.10 17.74
N VAL A 15 -23.65 -6.41 16.64
CA VAL A 15 -23.18 -5.06 16.31
C VAL A 15 -23.88 -3.97 17.13
N GLN A 16 -25.22 -4.00 17.29
CA GLN A 16 -25.95 -3.06 18.16
C GLN A 16 -25.52 -3.20 19.62
N ALA A 17 -25.28 -4.42 20.08
CA ALA A 17 -24.78 -4.67 21.44
C ALA A 17 -23.36 -4.10 21.65
N LYS A 18 -22.47 -4.20 20.63
CA LYS A 18 -21.15 -3.56 20.66
C LYS A 18 -21.27 -2.03 20.68
N LEU A 19 -22.12 -1.45 19.84
CA LEU A 19 -22.31 0.01 19.76
C LEU A 19 -22.83 0.60 21.08
N LEU A 20 -23.81 -0.07 21.69
CA LEU A 20 -24.37 0.30 23.01
C LEU A 20 -23.36 0.18 24.16
N ARG A 21 -22.42 -0.77 24.10
CA ARG A 21 -21.34 -0.88 25.10
C ARG A 21 -20.32 0.25 24.98
N VAL A 22 -19.96 0.66 23.76
CA VAL A 22 -18.99 1.75 23.55
C VAL A 22 -19.61 3.10 23.91
N LEU A 23 -20.87 3.35 23.56
CA LEU A 23 -21.59 4.59 23.93
C LEU A 23 -21.71 4.80 25.44
N LYS A 24 -21.72 3.72 26.25
CA LYS A 24 -21.71 3.81 27.72
C LYS A 24 -20.38 4.28 28.31
N THR A 25 -19.31 4.30 27.52
CA THR A 25 -17.95 4.67 27.97
C THR A 25 -17.48 6.04 27.48
N THR A 26 -18.23 6.69 26.60
CA THR A 26 -17.87 7.99 26.01
C THR A 26 -18.63 9.12 26.70
N ALA A 27 -17.92 10.02 27.37
CA ALA A 27 -18.51 11.21 27.99
C ALA A 27 -18.77 12.28 26.92
N SER A 28 -19.94 12.93 26.97
CA SER A 28 -20.26 14.06 26.09
C SER A 28 -19.23 15.19 26.27
N PRO A 29 -18.76 15.83 25.18
CA PRO A 29 -17.88 16.98 25.29
C PRO A 29 -18.60 18.12 26.04
N LYS A 30 -17.86 18.80 26.92
CA LYS A 30 -18.36 20.01 27.60
C LYS A 30 -18.41 21.15 26.61
N SER A 31 -19.43 22.01 26.73
CA SER A 31 -19.52 23.25 25.95
C SER A 31 -18.34 24.19 26.28
N PRO A 32 -17.80 24.92 25.28
CA PRO A 32 -16.64 25.78 25.49
C PRO A 32 -16.98 26.87 26.52
N THR A 33 -16.09 27.04 27.50
CA THR A 33 -16.27 27.98 28.62
C THR A 33 -15.48 29.28 28.43
N THR A 34 -14.61 29.37 27.41
CA THR A 34 -13.85 30.58 27.09
C THR A 34 -13.74 30.84 25.58
N PRO A 35 -13.56 32.10 25.13
CA PRO A 35 -13.36 32.43 23.72
C PRO A 35 -12.03 31.93 23.11
N ARG A 36 -11.17 31.31 23.93
CA ARG A 36 -9.81 30.89 23.57
C ARG A 36 -9.71 29.44 23.08
N GLU A 37 -10.70 28.60 23.35
CA GLU A 37 -10.78 27.26 22.75
C GLU A 37 -11.31 27.42 21.32
N SER A 38 -10.45 27.21 20.33
CA SER A 38 -10.89 27.27 18.94
C SER A 38 -11.88 26.12 18.66
N MET A 39 -12.87 26.33 17.79
CA MET A 39 -13.77 25.26 17.37
C MET A 39 -13.01 24.06 16.76
N GLU A 40 -11.82 24.30 16.22
CA GLU A 40 -10.91 23.28 15.71
C GLU A 40 -10.35 22.40 16.83
N ASP A 41 -9.89 23.00 17.94
CA ASP A 41 -9.37 22.24 19.10
C ASP A 41 -10.47 21.38 19.74
N LEU A 42 -11.69 21.91 19.82
CA LEU A 42 -12.84 21.18 20.35
C LEU A 42 -13.23 20.01 19.42
N PHE A 43 -13.16 20.22 18.11
CA PHE A 43 -13.38 19.18 17.10
C PHE A 43 -12.32 18.07 17.18
N VAL A 44 -11.03 18.42 17.26
CA VAL A 44 -9.93 17.46 17.41
C VAL A 44 -10.10 16.66 18.70
N THR A 45 -10.31 17.33 19.83
CA THR A 45 -10.50 16.69 21.14
C THR A 45 -11.71 15.75 21.13
N PHE A 46 -12.84 16.17 20.56
CA PHE A 46 -14.03 15.35 20.45
C PHE A 46 -13.82 14.11 19.58
N THR A 47 -13.21 14.29 18.40
CA THR A 47 -12.99 13.21 17.42
C THR A 47 -12.00 12.18 17.95
N ASP A 48 -10.95 12.60 18.66
CA ASP A 48 -10.02 11.71 19.36
C ASP A 48 -10.72 10.91 20.46
N ALA A 49 -11.51 11.57 21.32
CA ALA A 49 -12.23 10.91 22.40
C ALA A 49 -13.26 9.87 21.91
N HIS A 50 -13.88 10.11 20.75
CA HIS A 50 -14.95 9.27 20.19
C HIS A 50 -14.49 8.40 19.01
N ARG A 51 -13.18 8.31 18.76
CA ARG A 51 -12.58 7.59 17.62
C ARG A 51 -13.19 6.21 17.35
N LYS A 52 -13.36 5.38 18.38
CA LYS A 52 -13.89 4.01 18.25
C LYS A 52 -15.33 4.00 17.73
N VAL A 53 -16.18 4.90 18.25
CA VAL A 53 -17.59 4.99 17.83
C VAL A 53 -17.68 5.50 16.40
N LEU A 54 -16.91 6.55 16.08
CA LEU A 54 -16.89 7.14 14.73
C LEU A 54 -16.48 6.11 13.68
N ASN A 55 -15.41 5.34 13.94
CA ASN A 55 -14.98 4.30 13.02
C ASN A 55 -15.97 3.15 12.87
N LEU A 56 -16.66 2.74 13.94
CA LEU A 56 -17.73 1.76 13.85
C LEU A 56 -18.93 2.27 13.04
N MET A 57 -19.28 3.55 13.18
CA MET A 57 -20.36 4.17 12.40
C MET A 57 -20.01 4.24 10.91
N VAL A 58 -18.79 4.68 10.58
CA VAL A 58 -18.31 4.74 9.19
C VAL A 58 -18.20 3.35 8.56
N CYS A 59 -17.69 2.36 9.31
CA CYS A 59 -17.60 0.99 8.83
C CYS A 59 -18.98 0.42 8.48
N ASN A 60 -19.99 0.68 9.31
CA ASN A 60 -21.36 0.24 9.05
C ASN A 60 -22.05 1.00 7.90
N ASN A 61 -21.77 2.31 7.77
CA ASN A 61 -22.36 3.17 6.75
C ASN A 61 -21.29 4.04 6.09
N PRO A 62 -20.57 3.52 5.08
CA PRO A 62 -19.47 4.23 4.42
C PRO A 62 -19.87 5.57 3.77
N SER A 63 -21.15 5.72 3.39
CA SER A 63 -21.69 6.95 2.81
C SER A 63 -21.59 8.16 3.74
N LEU A 64 -21.48 7.96 5.06
CA LEU A 64 -21.32 9.04 6.04
C LEU A 64 -20.10 9.89 5.75
N MET A 65 -19.02 9.28 5.26
CA MET A 65 -17.77 9.97 4.89
C MET A 65 -17.93 10.95 3.74
N SER A 66 -18.96 10.77 2.89
CA SER A 66 -19.28 11.71 1.80
C SER A 66 -20.40 12.69 2.16
N GLY A 67 -20.97 12.56 3.36
CA GLY A 67 -22.13 13.33 3.84
C GLY A 67 -21.84 14.00 5.17
N SER A 68 -22.55 13.59 6.23
CA SER A 68 -22.50 14.22 7.56
C SER A 68 -21.13 14.18 8.24
N PHE A 69 -20.26 13.25 7.87
CA PHE A 69 -18.90 13.09 8.41
C PHE A 69 -17.81 13.48 7.42
N SER A 70 -18.12 14.24 6.37
CA SER A 70 -17.12 14.73 5.41
C SER A 70 -15.97 15.49 6.08
N LEU A 71 -16.23 16.20 7.17
CA LEU A 71 -15.21 16.89 7.96
C LEU A 71 -14.23 15.93 8.67
N LEU A 72 -14.57 14.65 8.87
CA LEU A 72 -13.61 13.67 9.42
C LEU A 72 -12.45 13.41 8.44
N VAL A 73 -12.65 13.65 7.15
CA VAL A 73 -11.56 13.61 6.14
C VAL A 73 -10.51 14.67 6.44
N ASN A 74 -10.86 15.79 7.08
CA ASN A 74 -9.92 16.85 7.45
C ASN A 74 -9.11 16.50 8.71
N ASN A 75 -9.50 15.47 9.47
CA ASN A 75 -8.68 14.88 10.52
C ASN A 75 -8.48 13.37 10.27
N PRO A 76 -7.69 12.99 9.25
CA PRO A 76 -7.52 11.58 8.89
C PRO A 76 -6.90 10.74 10.02
N ARG A 77 -6.22 11.34 10.99
CA ARG A 77 -5.59 10.62 12.11
C ARG A 77 -6.59 9.84 12.96
N VAL A 78 -7.84 10.28 13.00
CA VAL A 78 -8.92 9.63 13.76
C VAL A 78 -9.46 8.41 13.02
N LEU A 79 -9.40 8.40 11.70
CA LEU A 79 -9.97 7.33 10.89
C LEU A 79 -9.03 6.12 10.84
N ASP A 80 -9.62 4.94 10.98
CA ASP A 80 -8.95 3.67 10.77
C ASP A 80 -8.67 3.49 9.28
N PHE A 81 -7.57 2.80 8.96
CA PHE A 81 -7.13 2.61 7.60
C PHE A 81 -8.21 2.00 6.71
N ASP A 82 -8.95 0.99 7.17
CA ASP A 82 -9.98 0.33 6.35
C ASP A 82 -11.10 1.29 5.93
N ASN A 83 -11.48 2.20 6.83
CA ASN A 83 -12.47 3.23 6.54
C ASN A 83 -11.92 4.25 5.52
N LYS A 84 -10.66 4.66 5.66
CA LYS A 84 -9.98 5.52 4.67
C LYS A 84 -9.89 4.84 3.31
N ARG A 85 -9.48 3.57 3.25
CA ARG A 85 -9.38 2.77 2.03
C ARG A 85 -10.72 2.65 1.33
N ASN A 86 -11.77 2.31 2.07
CA ASN A 86 -13.12 2.19 1.50
C ASN A 86 -13.61 3.52 0.93
N TYR A 87 -13.42 4.62 1.65
CA TYR A 87 -13.73 5.96 1.17
C TYR A 87 -12.89 6.31 -0.09
N PHE A 88 -11.59 6.08 -0.05
CA PHE A 88 -10.66 6.29 -1.16
C PHE A 88 -11.09 5.55 -2.41
N THR A 89 -11.32 4.24 -2.34
CA THR A 89 -11.75 3.42 -3.48
C THR A 89 -13.10 3.89 -4.03
N GLN A 90 -14.04 4.28 -3.16
CA GLN A 90 -15.33 4.81 -3.60
C GLN A 90 -15.20 6.13 -4.36
N GLN A 91 -14.40 7.07 -3.86
CA GLN A 91 -14.16 8.34 -4.55
C GLN A 91 -13.34 8.15 -5.84
N LEU A 92 -12.36 7.25 -5.84
CA LEU A 92 -11.49 6.99 -6.99
C LEU A 92 -12.26 6.42 -8.19
N HIS A 93 -13.29 5.60 -7.93
CA HIS A 93 -14.18 5.06 -8.96
C HIS A 93 -15.48 5.84 -9.15
N ARG A 94 -15.66 6.96 -8.44
CA ARG A 94 -16.83 7.82 -8.60
C ARG A 94 -16.81 8.43 -10.01
N ARG A 95 -17.77 8.04 -10.83
CA ARG A 95 -17.82 8.43 -12.24
C ARG A 95 -18.30 9.87 -12.40
N PRO A 96 -17.56 10.76 -13.10
CA PRO A 96 -18.14 11.96 -13.67
C PRO A 96 -19.13 11.57 -14.79
N HIS A 97 -20.12 12.43 -15.06
CA HIS A 97 -21.30 12.13 -15.89
C HIS A 97 -21.04 11.89 -17.40
N SER A 98 -19.79 11.78 -17.87
CA SER A 98 -19.46 11.52 -19.28
C SER A 98 -18.92 10.10 -19.48
N ARG A 99 -19.58 9.32 -20.35
CA ARG A 99 -19.10 8.01 -20.80
C ARG A 99 -18.02 8.20 -21.87
N GLU A 100 -16.82 8.59 -21.48
CA GLU A 100 -15.66 8.34 -22.33
C GLU A 100 -15.39 6.84 -22.34
N HIS A 101 -15.55 6.21 -23.51
CA HIS A 101 -15.27 4.79 -23.68
C HIS A 101 -13.76 4.62 -23.80
N HIS A 102 -13.09 4.41 -22.66
CA HIS A 102 -11.67 4.05 -22.68
C HIS A 102 -11.54 2.60 -23.17
N GLY A 103 -10.80 2.43 -24.26
CA GLY A 103 -10.53 1.12 -24.86
C GLY A 103 -9.71 0.20 -23.94
N THR A 104 -9.62 -1.07 -24.32
CA THR A 104 -8.74 -2.03 -23.65
C THR A 104 -7.28 -1.71 -24.00
N LEU A 105 -6.42 -1.66 -22.99
CA LEU A 105 -4.97 -1.53 -23.14
C LEU A 105 -4.40 -2.92 -23.36
N GLN A 106 -4.16 -3.28 -24.62
CA GLN A 106 -3.57 -4.57 -24.98
C GLN A 106 -2.05 -4.46 -24.95
N PHE A 107 -1.40 -5.39 -24.25
CA PHE A 107 0.04 -5.52 -24.18
C PHE A 107 0.43 -6.90 -24.71
N ASN A 108 1.34 -6.92 -25.68
CA ASN A 108 2.08 -8.13 -26.02
C ASN A 108 3.51 -7.90 -25.55
N VAL A 109 3.93 -8.64 -24.53
CA VAL A 109 5.23 -8.41 -23.86
C VAL A 109 6.03 -9.70 -23.77
N CYS A 110 7.36 -9.59 -23.83
CA CYS A 110 8.25 -10.71 -23.61
C CYS A 110 8.56 -10.82 -22.12
N ARG A 111 8.50 -12.02 -21.54
CA ARG A 111 8.80 -12.24 -20.11
C ARG A 111 10.17 -11.71 -19.68
N ALA A 112 11.17 -11.78 -20.56
CA ALA A 112 12.51 -11.29 -20.27
C ALA A 112 12.59 -9.76 -20.21
N ARG A 113 11.73 -9.04 -20.95
CA ARG A 113 11.78 -7.58 -21.13
C ARG A 113 10.46 -6.88 -20.82
N VAL A 114 9.74 -7.38 -19.81
CA VAL A 114 8.42 -6.86 -19.45
C VAL A 114 8.46 -5.37 -19.14
N PHE A 115 9.49 -4.89 -18.44
CA PHE A 115 9.65 -3.48 -18.07
C PHE A 115 9.76 -2.58 -19.30
N GLU A 116 10.69 -2.86 -20.20
CA GLU A 116 10.92 -2.09 -21.43
C GLU A 116 9.71 -2.14 -22.37
N ASP A 117 9.18 -3.35 -22.63
CA ASP A 117 8.03 -3.52 -23.52
C ASP A 117 6.80 -2.78 -22.97
N SER A 118 6.57 -2.84 -21.66
CA SER A 118 5.45 -2.14 -21.00
C SER A 118 5.64 -0.62 -21.03
N PHE A 119 6.87 -0.15 -20.81
CA PHE A 119 7.22 1.26 -20.93
C PHE A 119 6.88 1.79 -22.33
N GLN A 120 7.30 1.08 -23.39
CA GLN A 120 7.03 1.50 -24.76
C GLN A 120 5.54 1.60 -25.10
N HIS A 121 4.73 0.71 -24.54
CA HIS A 121 3.26 0.74 -24.72
C HIS A 121 2.61 1.88 -23.93
N LEU A 122 3.01 2.09 -22.67
CA LEU A 122 2.36 3.04 -21.76
C LEU A 122 2.87 4.48 -21.88
N GLN A 123 4.09 4.71 -22.34
CA GLN A 123 4.64 6.07 -22.48
C GLN A 123 3.81 6.93 -23.44
N ARG A 124 3.23 6.32 -24.49
CA ARG A 124 2.42 6.99 -25.53
C ARG A 124 0.96 7.22 -25.11
N LYS A 125 0.57 6.80 -23.91
CA LYS A 125 -0.80 6.92 -23.40
C LYS A 125 -0.90 8.08 -22.41
N SER A 126 -2.07 8.71 -22.37
CA SER A 126 -2.39 9.72 -21.36
C SER A 126 -2.74 9.07 -20.01
N GLY A 127 -2.63 9.84 -18.92
CA GLY A 127 -3.03 9.38 -17.58
C GLY A 127 -4.44 8.81 -17.54
N GLU A 128 -5.41 9.51 -18.13
CA GLU A 128 -6.82 9.07 -18.22
C GLU A 128 -6.99 7.75 -19.00
N GLN A 129 -6.26 7.58 -20.11
CA GLN A 129 -6.27 6.31 -20.86
C GLN A 129 -5.72 5.15 -20.03
N ILE A 130 -4.66 5.38 -19.26
CA ILE A 130 -4.04 4.36 -18.39
C ILE A 130 -4.97 4.04 -17.22
N LYS A 131 -5.49 5.07 -16.56
CA LYS A 131 -6.38 4.98 -15.39
C LYS A 131 -7.62 4.16 -15.71
N HIS A 132 -8.40 4.58 -16.72
CA HIS A 132 -9.68 3.98 -17.03
C HIS A 132 -9.61 2.80 -18.01
N GLY A 133 -8.50 2.65 -18.73
CA GLY A 133 -8.29 1.52 -19.64
C GLY A 133 -8.19 0.20 -18.91
N LYS A 134 -8.92 -0.82 -19.39
CA LYS A 134 -8.80 -2.18 -18.89
C LYS A 134 -7.51 -2.81 -19.42
N LEU A 135 -6.64 -3.29 -18.54
CA LEU A 135 -5.42 -3.99 -18.94
C LEU A 135 -5.76 -5.37 -19.51
N SER A 136 -5.12 -5.73 -20.63
CA SER A 136 -5.18 -7.05 -21.24
C SER A 136 -3.77 -7.44 -21.67
N VAL A 137 -3.09 -8.24 -20.85
CA VAL A 137 -1.70 -8.64 -21.07
C VAL A 137 -1.63 -10.01 -21.74
N ARG A 138 -0.76 -10.17 -22.72
CA ARG A 138 -0.38 -11.44 -23.33
C ARG A 138 1.13 -11.55 -23.37
N PHE A 139 1.66 -12.72 -23.03
CA PHE A 139 3.08 -13.02 -23.23
C PHE A 139 3.30 -13.63 -24.61
N TYR A 140 4.43 -13.30 -25.25
CA TYR A 140 4.80 -13.90 -26.53
C TYR A 140 4.86 -15.43 -26.44
N ASP A 141 4.37 -16.11 -27.47
CA ASP A 141 4.40 -17.58 -27.64
C ASP A 141 3.72 -18.39 -26.52
N GLU A 142 2.77 -17.78 -25.80
CA GLU A 142 2.07 -18.44 -24.70
C GLU A 142 0.55 -18.48 -24.89
N GLU A 143 -0.03 -19.65 -24.65
CA GLU A 143 -1.49 -19.84 -24.61
C GLU A 143 -2.06 -19.29 -23.30
N GLY A 144 -2.30 -17.98 -23.25
CA GLY A 144 -2.94 -17.30 -22.13
C GLY A 144 -4.02 -16.33 -22.58
N VAL A 145 -5.29 -16.62 -22.24
CA VAL A 145 -6.35 -15.61 -22.34
C VAL A 145 -6.38 -14.84 -21.04
N ASP A 146 -6.20 -13.52 -21.10
CA ASP A 146 -6.17 -12.68 -19.90
C ASP A 146 -7.55 -12.57 -19.24
N ALA A 147 -7.81 -13.51 -18.32
CA ALA A 147 -8.89 -13.45 -17.36
C ALA A 147 -8.41 -12.79 -16.04
N GLY A 148 -7.46 -11.85 -16.09
CA GLY A 148 -6.94 -11.15 -14.91
C GLY A 148 -5.87 -11.93 -14.13
N GLY A 149 -5.43 -13.07 -14.65
CA GLY A 149 -4.31 -13.87 -14.15
C GLY A 149 -2.98 -13.38 -14.68
N VAL A 150 -2.90 -13.29 -16.01
CA VAL A 150 -1.74 -12.80 -16.74
C VAL A 150 -1.44 -11.35 -16.33
N THR A 151 -2.46 -10.51 -16.11
CA THR A 151 -2.26 -9.16 -15.56
C THR A 151 -1.58 -9.15 -14.18
N ARG A 152 -1.87 -10.14 -13.31
CA ARG A 152 -1.24 -10.21 -11.97
C ARG A 152 0.23 -10.59 -12.08
N GLU A 153 0.51 -11.60 -12.90
CA GLU A 153 1.87 -12.03 -13.19
C GLU A 153 2.68 -10.87 -13.78
N TRP A 154 2.08 -10.12 -14.71
CA TRP A 154 2.68 -8.91 -15.27
C TRP A 154 3.06 -7.87 -14.20
N PHE A 155 2.15 -7.53 -13.28
CA PHE A 155 2.47 -6.63 -12.16
C PHE A 155 3.59 -7.17 -11.27
N GLN A 156 3.64 -8.50 -11.03
CA GLN A 156 4.70 -9.12 -10.24
C GLN A 156 6.07 -9.06 -10.93
N ILE A 157 6.12 -9.33 -12.23
CA ILE A 157 7.36 -9.24 -13.00
C ILE A 157 7.82 -7.78 -13.08
N LEU A 158 6.90 -6.84 -13.33
CA LEU A 158 7.21 -5.41 -13.30
C LEU A 158 7.78 -4.97 -11.96
N ALA A 159 7.13 -5.30 -10.85
CA ALA A 159 7.59 -4.94 -9.50
C ALA A 159 9.05 -5.40 -9.25
N ARG A 160 9.41 -6.60 -9.73
CA ARG A 160 10.79 -7.10 -9.64
C ARG A 160 11.76 -6.37 -10.55
N GLN A 161 11.38 -6.15 -11.81
CA GLN A 161 12.24 -5.49 -12.79
C GLN A 161 12.44 -3.99 -12.50
N MET A 162 11.49 -3.35 -11.82
CA MET A 162 11.63 -1.96 -11.34
C MET A 162 12.87 -1.78 -10.44
N PHE A 163 13.24 -2.81 -9.67
CA PHE A 163 14.39 -2.81 -8.78
C PHE A 163 15.59 -3.58 -9.32
N ASP A 164 15.57 -3.96 -10.60
CA ASP A 164 16.72 -4.57 -11.24
C ASP A 164 17.88 -3.57 -11.26
N PRO A 165 19.05 -3.90 -10.68
CA PRO A 165 20.22 -3.04 -10.70
C PRO A 165 20.65 -2.61 -12.11
N ASN A 166 20.35 -3.41 -13.14
CA ASN A 166 20.68 -3.10 -14.54
C ASN A 166 19.92 -1.87 -15.06
N ASN A 167 18.73 -1.57 -14.50
CA ASN A 167 17.96 -0.38 -14.88
C ASN A 167 18.50 0.89 -14.21
N ALA A 168 19.35 0.76 -13.18
CA ALA A 168 19.94 1.85 -12.40
C ALA A 168 18.92 2.86 -11.80
N LEU A 169 17.64 2.51 -11.71
CA LEU A 169 16.58 3.42 -11.23
C LEU A 169 16.54 3.50 -9.71
N PHE A 170 16.56 2.37 -9.03
CA PHE A 170 16.48 2.29 -7.57
C PHE A 170 17.68 1.55 -7.02
N GLN A 171 18.03 1.85 -5.77
CA GLN A 171 19.08 1.18 -5.02
C GLN A 171 18.54 0.75 -3.66
N PRO A 172 19.05 -0.35 -3.09
CA PRO A 172 18.67 -0.78 -1.75
C PRO A 172 19.13 0.24 -0.70
N CYS A 173 18.35 0.41 0.35
CA CYS A 173 18.71 1.17 1.54
C CYS A 173 19.80 0.45 2.36
N ALA A 174 20.72 1.21 2.95
CA ALA A 174 21.87 0.63 3.65
C ALA A 174 21.47 -0.16 4.91
N ALA A 175 20.40 0.26 5.60
CA ALA A 175 19.99 -0.31 6.88
C ALA A 175 19.44 -1.75 6.79
N ASP A 176 18.63 -2.06 5.77
CA ASP A 176 17.91 -3.34 5.71
C ASP A 176 18.02 -4.10 4.38
N ARG A 177 18.54 -3.47 3.31
CA ARG A 177 18.61 -4.03 1.94
C ARG A 177 17.29 -4.57 1.36
N LEU A 178 16.18 -4.37 2.06
CA LEU A 178 14.84 -4.84 1.68
C LEU A 178 13.98 -3.69 1.16
N THR A 179 14.27 -2.47 1.61
CA THR A 179 13.66 -1.25 1.13
C THR A 179 14.53 -0.60 0.06
N TYR A 180 13.89 0.12 -0.86
CA TYR A 180 14.53 0.75 -2.01
C TYR A 180 14.30 2.26 -2.02
N GLN A 181 15.29 2.99 -2.52
CA GLN A 181 15.22 4.43 -2.74
C GLN A 181 15.66 4.77 -4.17
N PRO A 182 15.23 5.90 -4.75
CA PRO A 182 15.74 6.34 -6.04
C PRO A 182 17.27 6.43 -6.03
N ASN A 183 17.90 5.93 -7.08
CA ASN A 183 19.33 6.01 -7.26
C ASN A 183 19.72 7.42 -7.70
N LYS A 184 20.61 8.08 -6.95
CA LYS A 184 21.17 9.39 -7.31
C LYS A 184 21.86 9.35 -8.67
N ASN A 185 22.49 8.21 -8.99
CA ASN A 185 23.21 7.97 -10.24
C ASN A 185 22.32 7.39 -11.35
N SER A 186 20.99 7.53 -11.26
CA SER A 186 20.08 7.07 -12.32
C SER A 186 20.33 7.75 -13.67
N TRP A 187 20.96 8.93 -13.67
CA TRP A 187 21.30 9.70 -14.87
C TRP A 187 22.18 8.93 -15.87
N VAL A 188 22.87 7.86 -15.42
CA VAL A 188 23.60 6.93 -16.30
C VAL A 188 22.70 6.39 -17.41
N ASN A 189 21.40 6.26 -17.14
CA ASN A 189 20.39 5.97 -18.14
C ASN A 189 19.75 7.29 -18.65
N PRO A 190 19.91 7.66 -19.93
CA PRO A 190 19.35 8.89 -20.48
C PRO A 190 17.82 9.01 -20.35
N GLU A 191 17.11 7.88 -20.32
CA GLU A 191 15.64 7.85 -20.21
C GLU A 191 15.14 7.71 -18.76
N HIS A 192 16.02 7.81 -17.75
CA HIS A 192 15.68 7.53 -16.35
C HIS A 192 14.47 8.32 -15.85
N LEU A 193 14.35 9.61 -16.17
CA LEU A 193 13.21 10.43 -15.73
C LEU A 193 11.88 9.91 -16.29
N SER A 194 11.87 9.53 -17.57
CA SER A 194 10.70 8.91 -18.21
C SER A 194 10.36 7.57 -17.56
N PHE A 195 11.37 6.77 -17.18
CA PHE A 195 11.15 5.53 -16.43
C PHE A 195 10.59 5.79 -15.02
N PHE A 196 11.06 6.79 -14.29
CA PHE A 196 10.47 7.16 -13.00
C PHE A 196 9.00 7.57 -13.14
N LYS A 197 8.67 8.36 -14.16
CA LYS A 197 7.28 8.71 -14.47
C LYS A 197 6.44 7.47 -14.80
N PHE A 198 6.98 6.55 -15.58
CA PHE A 198 6.34 5.28 -15.87
C PHE A 198 6.10 4.43 -14.61
N VAL A 199 7.09 4.33 -13.72
CA VAL A 199 6.98 3.67 -12.42
C VAL A 199 5.84 4.28 -11.60
N GLY A 200 5.77 5.61 -11.53
CA GLY A 200 4.67 6.31 -10.87
C GLY A 200 3.30 5.92 -11.43
N ARG A 201 3.17 5.87 -12.77
CA ARG A 201 1.93 5.44 -13.45
C ARG A 201 1.57 3.99 -13.13
N VAL A 202 2.54 3.08 -13.09
CA VAL A 202 2.33 1.66 -12.76
C VAL A 202 1.84 1.51 -11.32
N ILE A 203 2.45 2.21 -10.36
CA ILE A 203 2.01 2.19 -8.95
C ILE A 203 0.59 2.74 -8.84
N GLY A 204 0.32 3.90 -9.44
CA GLY A 204 -1.02 4.49 -9.44
C GLY A 204 -2.06 3.58 -10.10
N LYS A 205 -1.71 2.92 -11.21
CA LYS A 205 -2.59 1.97 -11.89
C LYS A 205 -2.84 0.70 -11.06
N ALA A 206 -1.83 0.20 -10.36
CA ALA A 206 -2.00 -0.93 -9.46
C ALA A 206 -3.00 -0.60 -8.33
N ILE A 207 -2.85 0.57 -7.70
CA ILE A 207 -3.81 1.06 -6.68
C ILE A 207 -5.22 1.19 -7.27
N TYR A 208 -5.35 1.81 -8.45
CA TYR A 208 -6.65 1.98 -9.12
C TYR A 208 -7.33 0.65 -9.44
N ASP A 209 -6.57 -0.35 -9.89
CA ASP A 209 -7.10 -1.68 -10.23
C ASP A 209 -7.24 -2.60 -9.00
N GLY A 210 -6.91 -2.14 -7.79
CA GLY A 210 -6.94 -2.95 -6.56
C GLY A 210 -5.92 -4.10 -6.57
N ARG A 211 -4.76 -3.88 -7.20
CA ARG A 211 -3.64 -4.82 -7.30
C ARG A 211 -2.54 -4.41 -6.35
N LEU A 212 -1.96 -5.42 -5.68
CA LEU A 212 -0.81 -5.23 -4.80
C LEU A 212 0.49 -5.38 -5.61
N LEU A 213 1.48 -4.55 -5.30
CA LEU A 213 2.83 -4.62 -5.85
C LEU A 213 3.79 -5.12 -4.79
N ASP A 214 4.72 -5.98 -5.17
CA ASP A 214 5.80 -6.42 -4.27
C ASP A 214 6.92 -5.37 -4.24
N THR A 215 6.58 -4.15 -3.82
CA THR A 215 7.50 -3.00 -3.84
C THR A 215 7.60 -2.32 -2.49
N TYR A 216 8.79 -2.29 -1.90
CA TYR A 216 9.03 -1.67 -0.60
C TYR A 216 10.00 -0.50 -0.77
N PHE A 217 9.52 0.70 -0.47
CA PHE A 217 10.32 1.91 -0.61
C PHE A 217 10.78 2.42 0.75
N ALA A 218 11.81 3.25 0.74
CA ALA A 218 12.20 4.03 1.91
C ALA A 218 11.03 4.91 2.38
N ARG A 219 10.90 5.09 3.70
CA ARG A 219 9.86 5.93 4.30
C ARG A 219 9.83 7.36 3.73
N SER A 220 11.00 7.91 3.44
CA SER A 220 11.16 9.23 2.82
C SER A 220 10.41 9.35 1.48
N LEU A 221 10.40 8.30 0.65
CA LEU A 221 9.69 8.32 -0.63
C LEU A 221 8.17 8.33 -0.45
N TYR A 222 7.64 7.58 0.52
CA TYR A 222 6.21 7.66 0.86
C TYR A 222 5.81 9.04 1.39
N ARG A 223 6.68 9.70 2.17
CA ARG A 223 6.43 11.10 2.58
C ARG A 223 6.37 12.03 1.38
N GLN A 224 7.28 11.87 0.42
CA GLN A 224 7.34 12.70 -0.79
C GLN A 224 6.08 12.51 -1.67
N LEU A 225 5.62 11.27 -1.83
CA LEU A 225 4.35 10.94 -2.50
C LEU A 225 3.09 11.47 -1.79
N LEU A 226 3.21 11.86 -0.52
CA LEU A 226 2.15 12.49 0.26
C LEU A 226 2.40 14.01 0.44
N GLU A 227 3.43 14.55 -0.20
CA GLU A 227 3.93 15.93 -0.06
C GLU A 227 4.17 16.37 1.39
N LYS A 228 4.63 15.43 2.22
CA LYS A 228 5.05 15.71 3.57
C LYS A 228 6.53 16.01 3.61
N PRO A 229 6.97 16.93 4.50
CA PRO A 229 8.39 17.16 4.71
C PRO A 229 9.06 15.88 5.21
N VAL A 230 10.29 15.66 4.72
CA VAL A 230 11.17 14.58 5.20
C VAL A 230 11.69 14.92 6.60
N ASP A 231 11.84 13.89 7.43
CA ASP A 231 12.40 14.03 8.78
C ASP A 231 13.89 13.61 8.75
N TYR A 232 14.74 14.28 9.52
CA TYR A 232 16.15 13.88 9.66
C TYR A 232 16.30 12.47 10.22
N LYS A 233 15.30 11.99 10.97
CA LYS A 233 15.23 10.59 11.43
C LYS A 233 15.09 9.59 10.31
N ASP A 234 14.52 9.98 9.17
CA ASP A 234 14.39 9.07 8.02
C ASP A 234 15.75 8.82 7.34
N VAL A 235 16.79 9.62 7.64
CA VAL A 235 18.18 9.40 7.15
C VAL A 235 18.74 8.08 7.68
N GLU A 236 18.35 7.64 8.87
CA GLU A 236 18.82 6.39 9.48
C GLU A 236 18.63 5.18 8.55
N TRP A 237 17.53 5.15 7.80
CA TRP A 237 17.21 4.07 6.88
C TRP A 237 18.08 4.08 5.62
N VAL A 238 18.42 5.29 5.16
CA VAL A 238 19.18 5.51 3.93
C VAL A 238 20.68 5.36 4.17
N ASP A 239 21.17 5.99 5.24
CA ASP A 239 22.58 6.07 5.63
C ASP A 239 22.69 6.18 7.17
N PRO A 240 22.82 5.02 7.87
CA PRO A 240 22.95 4.98 9.33
C PRO A 240 24.18 5.72 9.89
N GLU A 241 25.29 5.71 9.14
CA GLU A 241 26.55 6.35 9.56
C GLU A 241 26.42 7.87 9.51
N TYR A 242 25.85 8.38 8.41
CA TYR A 242 25.57 9.79 8.27
C TYR A 242 24.52 10.26 9.29
N TYR A 243 23.47 9.46 9.54
CA TYR A 243 22.49 9.76 10.59
C TYR A 243 23.12 9.89 11.98
N SER A 244 24.07 9.00 12.32
CA SER A 244 24.79 9.06 13.59
C SER A 244 25.58 10.36 13.73
N SER A 245 26.21 10.80 12.64
CA SER A 245 26.93 12.07 12.56
C SER A 245 26.00 13.28 12.74
N LEU A 246 24.83 13.26 12.08
CA LEU A 246 23.81 14.31 12.24
C LEU A 246 23.26 14.37 13.67
N CYS A 247 23.04 13.22 14.31
CA CYS A 247 22.62 13.17 15.71
C CYS A 247 23.67 13.75 16.65
N TRP A 248 24.95 13.51 16.38
CA TRP A 248 26.03 14.11 17.15
C TRP A 248 26.04 15.63 17.01
N ILE A 249 25.93 16.17 15.79
CA ILE A 249 25.88 17.62 15.52
C ILE A 249 24.63 18.26 16.13
N PHE A 250 23.52 17.52 16.19
CA PHE A 250 22.29 17.99 16.81
C PHE A 250 22.42 18.15 18.34
N GLY A 251 23.15 17.23 18.99
CA GLY A 251 23.29 17.17 20.45
C GLY A 251 24.52 17.87 21.03
N ASN A 252 25.56 18.12 20.24
CA ASN A 252 26.85 18.66 20.66
C ASN A 252 27.19 19.95 19.90
N ASP A 253 28.17 20.72 20.41
CA ASP A 253 28.67 21.92 19.74
C ASP A 253 29.63 21.55 18.59
N PRO A 254 29.25 21.80 17.31
CA PRO A 254 30.08 21.47 16.16
C PRO A 254 31.13 22.54 15.85
N THR A 255 31.16 23.68 16.57
CA THR A 255 32.08 24.79 16.30
C THR A 255 33.57 24.38 16.21
N PRO A 256 34.09 23.46 17.06
CA PRO A 256 35.48 23.01 16.97
C PRO A 256 35.82 22.23 15.69
N LEU A 257 34.81 21.72 14.98
CA LEU A 257 34.98 20.97 13.74
C LEU A 257 35.09 21.89 12.51
N ASP A 258 34.90 23.20 12.67
CA ASP A 258 34.90 24.23 11.61
C ASP A 258 34.04 23.82 10.40
N LEU A 259 32.89 23.17 10.68
CA LEU A 259 31.97 22.72 9.65
C LEU A 259 31.36 23.93 8.95
N THR A 260 31.16 23.80 7.65
CA THR A 260 30.39 24.75 6.84
C THR A 260 29.10 24.08 6.36
N PHE A 261 28.11 24.86 5.94
CA PHE A 261 26.87 24.35 5.35
C PHE A 261 27.12 23.76 3.95
N ARG A 262 27.88 22.66 3.92
CA ARG A 262 28.33 21.95 2.73
C ARG A 262 28.02 20.47 2.92
N VAL A 263 27.50 19.87 1.86
CA VAL A 263 27.18 18.43 1.83
C VAL A 263 27.85 17.82 0.62
N GLU A 264 28.41 16.64 0.80
CA GLU A 264 28.98 15.83 -0.27
C GLU A 264 27.85 15.34 -1.18
N ALA A 265 27.93 15.71 -2.46
CA ALA A 265 26.96 15.31 -3.46
C ALA A 265 27.37 13.98 -4.10
N ASP A 266 28.64 13.86 -4.48
CA ASP A 266 29.31 12.66 -4.97
C ASP A 266 30.75 12.59 -4.42
N GLU A 267 31.49 11.52 -4.68
CA GLU A 267 32.90 11.35 -4.26
C GLU A 267 33.84 12.51 -4.64
N VAL A 268 33.44 13.34 -5.62
CA VAL A 268 34.26 14.42 -6.19
C VAL A 268 33.62 15.80 -6.01
N SER A 269 32.34 15.87 -5.59
CA SER A 269 31.56 17.10 -5.66
C SER A 269 30.92 17.46 -4.31
N CYS A 270 30.98 18.74 -3.96
CA CYS A 270 30.42 19.27 -2.72
C CYS A 270 29.48 20.43 -3.03
N ILE A 271 28.27 20.39 -2.48
CA ILE A 271 27.26 21.43 -2.68
C ILE A 271 27.18 22.28 -1.43
N SER A 272 27.29 23.59 -1.62
CA SER A 272 27.09 24.56 -0.55
C SER A 272 25.60 24.85 -0.38
N LEU A 273 25.03 24.41 0.74
CA LEU A 273 23.68 24.74 1.16
C LEU A 273 23.58 26.19 1.63
N LYS A 274 24.62 26.69 2.33
CA LYS A 274 24.81 28.09 2.71
C LYS A 274 26.30 28.43 2.81
N LEU A 275 26.62 29.72 2.73
CA LEU A 275 27.98 30.25 2.88
C LEU A 275 28.24 30.78 4.30
N ILE A 276 27.83 30.02 5.32
CA ILE A 276 28.05 30.34 6.74
C ILE A 276 28.63 29.13 7.49
N PRO A 277 29.40 29.33 8.57
CA PRO A 277 29.86 28.25 9.42
C PRO A 277 28.70 27.66 10.25
N VAL A 278 28.85 26.38 10.60
CA VAL A 278 27.96 25.69 11.53
C VAL A 278 28.39 26.01 12.96
N THR A 279 27.44 26.45 13.77
CA THR A 279 27.59 26.87 15.15
C THR A 279 26.49 26.21 15.99
N GLN A 280 26.63 26.21 17.31
CA GLN A 280 25.57 25.68 18.20
C GLN A 280 24.20 26.35 18.00
N LYS A 281 24.13 27.58 17.49
CA LYS A 281 22.86 28.28 17.26
C LYS A 281 22.14 27.83 15.99
N ASN A 282 22.88 27.38 14.98
CA ASN A 282 22.34 27.01 13.66
C ASN A 282 22.48 25.51 13.34
N ASN A 283 23.02 24.70 14.25
CA ASN A 283 23.21 23.26 14.08
C ASN A 283 21.92 22.51 13.71
N ARG A 284 20.77 22.89 14.28
CA ARG A 284 19.46 22.31 13.94
C ARG A 284 19.06 22.58 12.50
N GLU A 285 19.34 23.77 12.02
CA GLU A 285 19.09 24.14 10.62
C GLU A 285 20.03 23.37 9.69
N PHE A 286 21.31 23.24 10.05
CA PHE A 286 22.26 22.41 9.30
C PHE A 286 21.76 20.97 9.18
N VAL A 287 21.37 20.34 10.30
CA VAL A 287 20.87 18.97 10.31
C VAL A 287 19.63 18.81 9.41
N GLN A 288 18.69 19.75 9.49
CA GLN A 288 17.48 19.69 8.66
C GLN A 288 17.78 19.84 7.17
N LEU A 289 18.64 20.80 6.78
CA LEU A 289 18.99 21.02 5.38
C LEU A 289 19.82 19.86 4.81
N SER A 290 20.74 19.32 5.60
CA SER A 290 21.53 18.14 5.26
C SER A 290 20.65 16.91 5.04
N ALA A 291 19.69 16.67 5.94
CA ALA A 291 18.69 15.62 5.76
C ALA A 291 17.83 15.84 4.51
N GLN A 292 17.36 17.08 4.28
CA GLN A 292 16.56 17.42 3.10
C GLN A 292 17.34 17.19 1.80
N TYR A 293 18.63 17.53 1.77
CA TYR A 293 19.48 17.27 0.62
C TYR A 293 19.66 15.77 0.36
N CYS A 294 20.01 15.02 1.41
CA CYS A 294 20.25 13.59 1.33
C CYS A 294 19.01 12.81 0.88
N LEU A 295 17.83 13.13 1.44
CA LEU A 295 16.60 12.39 1.22
C LEU A 295 15.80 12.87 0.01
N TYR A 296 15.94 14.13 -0.42
CA TYR A 296 15.10 14.71 -1.46
C TYR A 296 15.88 15.48 -2.53
N SER A 297 16.64 16.52 -2.17
CA SER A 297 17.22 17.42 -3.19
C SER A 297 18.16 16.71 -4.15
N SER A 298 18.90 15.69 -3.69
CA SER A 298 19.80 14.88 -4.53
C SER A 298 19.08 13.95 -5.52
N ILE A 299 17.78 13.70 -5.33
CA ILE A 299 16.94 12.82 -6.17
C ILE A 299 15.67 13.53 -6.63
N LYS A 300 15.70 14.87 -6.68
CA LYS A 300 14.52 15.70 -6.88
C LYS A 300 13.83 15.39 -8.20
N ASP A 301 14.59 15.38 -9.30
CA ASP A 301 14.01 15.20 -10.64
C ASP A 301 13.40 13.80 -10.81
N GLN A 302 14.05 12.77 -10.24
CA GLN A 302 13.54 11.41 -10.20
C GLN A 302 12.21 11.33 -9.44
N THR A 303 12.18 11.92 -8.25
CA THR A 303 11.01 11.90 -7.34
C THR A 303 9.84 12.70 -7.93
N ASP A 304 10.11 13.85 -8.54
CA ASP A 304 9.10 14.68 -9.19
C ASP A 304 8.46 13.96 -10.38
N ASN A 305 9.27 13.29 -11.21
CA ASN A 305 8.75 12.53 -12.34
C ASN A 305 7.92 11.33 -11.87
N LEU A 306 8.38 10.59 -10.85
CA LEU A 306 7.62 9.52 -10.22
C LEU A 306 6.28 10.03 -9.67
N SER A 307 6.31 11.13 -8.92
CA SER A 307 5.10 11.75 -8.35
C SER A 307 4.15 12.23 -9.46
N THR A 308 4.68 12.83 -10.53
CA THR A 308 3.89 13.26 -11.69
C THR A 308 3.15 12.07 -12.32
N GLY A 309 3.85 10.95 -12.55
CA GLY A 309 3.23 9.75 -13.10
C GLY A 309 2.18 9.13 -12.16
N PHE A 310 2.43 9.17 -10.85
CA PHE A 310 1.50 8.70 -9.83
C PHE A 310 0.22 9.54 -9.79
N TYR A 311 0.36 10.88 -9.79
CA TYR A 311 -0.77 11.81 -9.72
C TYR A 311 -1.60 11.91 -10.99
N GLU A 312 -1.05 11.50 -12.14
CA GLU A 312 -1.83 11.33 -13.37
C GLU A 312 -2.92 10.25 -13.24
N ILE A 313 -2.78 9.31 -12.31
CA ILE A 313 -3.73 8.22 -12.08
C ILE A 313 -4.52 8.44 -10.79
N ILE A 314 -3.82 8.79 -9.70
CA ILE A 314 -4.39 8.95 -8.37
C ILE A 314 -4.47 10.44 -8.01
N PRO A 315 -5.68 10.99 -7.75
CA PRO A 315 -5.81 12.38 -7.35
C PRO A 315 -5.04 12.66 -6.05
N LYS A 316 -4.20 13.70 -6.08
CA LYS A 316 -3.36 14.12 -4.96
C LYS A 316 -4.15 14.43 -3.69
N GLU A 317 -5.29 15.11 -3.81
CA GLU A 317 -6.16 15.42 -2.66
C GLU A 317 -6.75 14.18 -1.98
N LEU A 318 -6.86 13.08 -2.73
CA LEU A 318 -7.48 11.86 -2.23
C LEU A 318 -6.46 10.97 -1.52
N ILE A 319 -5.19 10.97 -1.95
CA ILE A 319 -4.16 10.12 -1.35
C ILE A 319 -3.63 10.68 -0.02
N THR A 320 -3.71 12.00 0.21
CA THR A 320 -3.20 12.67 1.42
C THR A 320 -3.95 12.29 2.70
N ILE A 321 -5.08 11.59 2.60
CA ILE A 321 -5.79 11.01 3.77
C ILE A 321 -4.95 9.93 4.47
N PHE A 322 -4.00 9.32 3.76
CA PHE A 322 -3.14 8.27 4.30
C PHE A 322 -1.86 8.85 4.91
N ASN A 323 -1.33 8.13 5.89
CA ASN A 323 0.05 8.32 6.34
C ASN A 323 1.03 7.44 5.53
N GLU A 324 2.32 7.59 5.82
CA GLU A 324 3.39 6.90 5.08
C GLU A 324 3.27 5.37 5.15
N GLN A 325 2.97 4.84 6.34
CA GLN A 325 2.81 3.40 6.59
C GLN A 325 1.52 2.87 5.93
N GLU A 326 0.46 3.66 5.98
CA GLU A 326 -0.81 3.36 5.33
C GLU A 326 -0.66 3.35 3.79
N LEU A 327 0.11 4.26 3.22
CA LEU A 327 0.40 4.27 1.78
C LEU A 327 1.21 3.04 1.36
N GLU A 328 2.20 2.64 2.16
CA GLU A 328 2.91 1.37 1.97
C GLU A 328 1.95 0.18 1.97
N LEU A 329 1.06 0.08 2.97
CA LEU A 329 0.04 -0.98 3.05
C LEU A 329 -0.93 -0.95 1.86
N LEU A 330 -1.27 0.22 1.36
CA LEU A 330 -2.14 0.38 0.18
C LEU A 330 -1.47 -0.16 -1.10
N ILE A 331 -0.15 0.01 -1.24
CA ILE A 331 0.62 -0.45 -2.40
C ILE A 331 0.96 -1.93 -2.29
N SER A 332 1.43 -2.38 -1.13
CA SER A 332 2.12 -3.68 -0.98
C SER A 332 1.35 -4.72 -0.20
N GLY A 333 0.27 -4.33 0.48
CA GLY A 333 -0.51 -5.19 1.35
C GLY A 333 0.23 -5.58 2.63
N THR A 334 -0.29 -6.56 3.38
CA THR A 334 0.35 -6.96 4.63
C THR A 334 1.59 -7.81 4.37
N PRO A 335 2.69 -7.56 5.12
CA PRO A 335 3.91 -8.35 4.99
C PRO A 335 3.78 -9.77 5.54
N ASP A 336 2.88 -9.98 6.51
CA ASP A 336 2.72 -11.24 7.22
C ASP A 336 1.44 -11.97 6.82
N ILE A 337 1.57 -13.30 6.72
CA ILE A 337 0.51 -14.26 6.39
C ILE A 337 0.09 -14.91 7.70
N ASP A 338 -1.03 -14.43 8.26
CA ASP A 338 -1.68 -15.09 9.38
C ASP A 338 -2.38 -16.37 8.89
N VAL A 339 -1.83 -17.52 9.28
CA VAL A 339 -2.34 -18.83 8.85
C VAL A 339 -3.66 -19.17 9.56
N ASP A 340 -3.87 -18.68 10.77
CA ASP A 340 -5.12 -18.89 11.50
C ASP A 340 -6.26 -18.09 10.86
N GLU A 341 -5.98 -16.85 10.47
CA GLU A 341 -6.92 -16.04 9.68
C GLU A 341 -7.21 -16.67 8.32
N TRP A 342 -6.17 -17.15 7.62
CA TRP A 342 -6.34 -17.85 6.34
C TRP A 342 -7.25 -19.06 6.49
N GLN A 343 -6.99 -19.89 7.50
CA GLN A 343 -7.80 -21.06 7.81
C GLN A 343 -9.27 -20.67 8.08
N ALA A 344 -9.50 -19.64 8.87
CA ALA A 344 -10.85 -19.17 9.21
C ALA A 344 -11.63 -18.64 7.99
N ALA A 345 -10.93 -18.05 7.02
CA ALA A 345 -11.52 -17.50 5.79
C ALA A 345 -11.64 -18.51 4.63
N THR A 346 -11.27 -19.78 4.84
CA THR A 346 -11.23 -20.80 3.78
C THR A 346 -12.52 -21.61 3.70
N GLU A 347 -12.96 -21.89 2.47
CA GLU A 347 -14.10 -22.77 2.19
C GLU A 347 -13.62 -24.18 1.79
N SER A 348 -14.01 -25.20 2.58
CA SER A 348 -13.67 -26.60 2.33
C SER A 348 -14.80 -27.30 1.56
N ASN A 349 -14.54 -27.69 0.31
CA ASN A 349 -15.52 -28.29 -0.59
C ASN A 349 -15.22 -29.77 -0.84
N GLY A 350 -16.09 -30.67 -0.36
CA GLY A 350 -15.87 -32.11 -0.40
C GLY A 350 -14.95 -32.65 0.71
N TYR A 351 -14.56 -31.78 1.65
CA TYR A 351 -13.87 -32.10 2.89
C TYR A 351 -14.66 -31.52 4.07
N THR A 352 -14.53 -32.14 5.24
CA THR A 352 -14.96 -31.53 6.50
C THR A 352 -13.78 -30.83 7.17
N ASN A 353 -14.04 -29.84 8.03
CA ASN A 353 -12.95 -29.13 8.74
C ASN A 353 -12.16 -30.05 9.68
N SER A 354 -12.72 -31.21 10.05
CA SER A 354 -12.07 -32.26 10.85
C SER A 354 -11.37 -33.33 10.03
N ASP A 355 -11.42 -33.26 8.69
CA ASP A 355 -10.80 -34.24 7.81
C ASP A 355 -9.27 -34.21 7.99
N PRO A 356 -8.59 -35.37 8.15
CA PRO A 356 -7.13 -35.43 8.33
C PRO A 356 -6.36 -34.63 7.28
N ASN A 357 -6.81 -34.64 6.02
CA ASN A 357 -6.12 -33.94 4.94
C ASN A 357 -6.17 -32.41 5.11
N ILE A 358 -7.30 -31.87 5.60
CA ILE A 358 -7.43 -30.45 5.91
C ILE A 358 -6.60 -30.09 7.14
N VAL A 359 -6.62 -30.93 8.17
CA VAL A 359 -5.81 -30.71 9.38
C VAL A 359 -4.31 -30.73 9.06
N TRP A 360 -3.86 -31.68 8.25
CA TRP A 360 -2.46 -31.78 7.81
C TRP A 360 -2.06 -30.61 6.93
N TRP A 361 -2.92 -30.17 6.01
CA TRP A 361 -2.68 -28.98 5.19
C TRP A 361 -2.37 -27.75 6.06
N TRP A 362 -3.24 -27.44 7.02
CA TRP A 362 -3.03 -26.27 7.89
C TRP A 362 -1.86 -26.45 8.86
N ARG A 363 -1.64 -27.67 9.36
CA ARG A 363 -0.46 -27.99 10.19
C ARG A 363 0.85 -27.79 9.41
N ALA A 364 0.90 -28.22 8.16
CA ALA A 364 2.05 -28.02 7.28
C ALA A 364 2.28 -26.53 7.02
N LEU A 365 1.23 -25.77 6.67
CA LEU A 365 1.31 -24.31 6.48
C LEU A 365 1.82 -23.57 7.72
N LYS A 366 1.36 -23.94 8.93
CA LYS A 366 1.85 -23.38 10.19
C LYS A 366 3.34 -23.69 10.41
N SER A 367 3.80 -24.88 10.01
CA SER A 367 5.21 -25.28 10.13
C SER A 367 6.17 -24.55 9.16
N PHE A 368 5.64 -23.91 8.13
CA PHE A 368 6.44 -23.21 7.13
C PHE A 368 6.86 -21.80 7.59
N ASN A 369 8.04 -21.38 7.13
CA ASN A 369 8.52 -20.01 7.29
C ASN A 369 7.79 -19.05 6.34
N ARG A 370 7.98 -17.73 6.53
CA ARG A 370 7.30 -16.68 5.75
C ARG A 370 7.41 -16.89 4.24
N ASP A 371 8.59 -17.20 3.74
CA ASP A 371 8.82 -17.37 2.30
C ASP A 371 8.09 -18.57 1.72
N LYS A 372 8.07 -19.70 2.44
CA LYS A 372 7.31 -20.89 2.02
C LYS A 372 5.80 -20.63 2.08
N ARG A 373 5.30 -19.91 3.10
CA ARG A 373 3.89 -19.49 3.18
C ARG A 373 3.52 -18.59 1.99
N ALA A 374 4.37 -17.62 1.66
CA ALA A 374 4.19 -16.72 0.52
C ALA A 374 4.19 -17.46 -0.82
N LYS A 375 5.07 -18.47 -0.99
CA LYS A 375 5.08 -19.34 -2.18
C LYS A 375 3.78 -20.14 -2.31
N ILE A 376 3.25 -20.70 -1.22
CA ILE A 376 1.99 -21.46 -1.26
C ILE A 376 0.80 -20.54 -1.50
N LEU A 377 0.78 -19.35 -0.90
CA LEU A 377 -0.23 -18.34 -1.16
C LEU A 377 -0.21 -17.92 -2.63
N SER A 378 0.98 -17.71 -3.19
CA SER A 378 1.18 -17.40 -4.62
C SER A 378 0.72 -18.54 -5.51
N PHE A 379 1.05 -19.79 -5.17
CA PHE A 379 0.60 -20.98 -5.88
C PHE A 379 -0.93 -21.08 -5.89
N ALA A 380 -1.57 -20.85 -4.75
CA ALA A 380 -3.02 -20.96 -4.58
C ALA A 380 -3.82 -19.80 -5.19
N THR A 381 -3.31 -18.57 -5.08
CA THR A 381 -4.09 -17.35 -5.33
C THR A 381 -3.54 -16.48 -6.47
N GLY A 382 -2.35 -16.81 -6.97
CA GLY A 382 -1.60 -16.01 -7.93
C GLY A 382 -0.98 -14.75 -7.33
N THR A 383 -0.99 -14.59 -5.99
CA THR A 383 -0.32 -13.50 -5.27
C THR A 383 0.35 -14.01 -4.01
N SER A 384 1.54 -13.51 -3.69
CA SER A 384 2.25 -13.80 -2.44
C SER A 384 1.80 -12.91 -1.27
N LYS A 385 0.89 -11.96 -1.52
CA LYS A 385 0.45 -10.94 -0.56
C LYS A 385 -0.99 -11.15 -0.10
N VAL A 386 -1.23 -10.83 1.16
CA VAL A 386 -2.56 -10.83 1.76
C VAL A 386 -3.11 -9.40 1.65
N PRO A 387 -4.32 -9.21 1.10
CA PRO A 387 -5.01 -7.93 1.19
C PRO A 387 -5.20 -7.56 2.65
N LEU A 388 -5.21 -6.27 2.97
CA LEU A 388 -5.37 -5.87 4.38
C LEU A 388 -6.70 -6.29 5.00
N GLY A 389 -7.78 -6.43 4.21
CA GLY A 389 -9.05 -7.00 4.68
C GLY A 389 -8.99 -8.51 4.93
N GLY A 390 -7.79 -9.05 5.08
CA GLY A 390 -7.52 -10.46 5.30
C GLY A 390 -7.79 -11.34 4.09
N PHE A 391 -7.89 -12.62 4.38
CA PHE A 391 -8.19 -13.65 3.40
C PHE A 391 -9.64 -13.63 2.91
N THR A 392 -10.52 -12.84 3.55
CA THR A 392 -11.88 -12.61 3.08
C THR A 392 -11.96 -11.65 1.89
N ASP A 393 -10.99 -10.74 1.75
CA ASP A 393 -10.93 -9.71 0.70
C ASP A 393 -10.03 -10.11 -0.48
N LEU A 394 -9.70 -11.40 -0.61
CA LEU A 394 -8.87 -11.92 -1.70
C LEU A 394 -9.47 -11.55 -3.07
N GLN A 395 -8.76 -10.72 -3.84
CA GLN A 395 -9.22 -10.30 -5.16
C GLN A 395 -9.15 -11.44 -6.16
N GLY A 396 -10.26 -11.76 -6.83
CA GLY A 396 -10.43 -12.73 -7.92
C GLY A 396 -10.49 -12.10 -9.32
N VAL A 397 -11.01 -12.84 -10.30
CA VAL A 397 -11.16 -12.37 -11.70
C VAL A 397 -12.37 -11.42 -11.84
N GLN A 398 -13.41 -11.64 -11.03
CA GLN A 398 -14.68 -10.90 -11.04
C GLN A 398 -14.94 -10.20 -9.69
N GLY A 399 -13.87 -9.72 -9.02
CA GLY A 399 -13.96 -9.11 -7.69
C GLY A 399 -13.57 -10.06 -6.55
N VAL A 400 -13.95 -9.72 -5.33
CA VAL A 400 -13.57 -10.43 -4.10
C VAL A 400 -14.05 -11.88 -4.11
N ARG A 401 -13.15 -12.81 -3.81
CA ARG A 401 -13.43 -14.24 -3.70
C ARG A 401 -12.53 -14.93 -2.69
N ARG A 402 -13.15 -15.68 -1.77
CA ARG A 402 -12.48 -16.50 -0.77
C ARG A 402 -11.66 -17.63 -1.38
N PHE A 403 -10.66 -18.06 -0.63
CA PHE A 403 -9.87 -19.24 -0.95
C PHE A 403 -10.68 -20.50 -0.65
N SER A 404 -10.62 -21.51 -1.52
CA SER A 404 -11.29 -22.78 -1.30
C SER A 404 -10.39 -23.99 -1.56
N ILE A 405 -10.58 -25.03 -0.76
CA ILE A 405 -9.89 -26.32 -0.88
C ILE A 405 -10.90 -27.35 -1.36
N HIS A 406 -10.57 -28.06 -2.42
CA HIS A 406 -11.42 -29.08 -3.02
C HIS A 406 -10.80 -30.46 -2.92
N ARG A 407 -11.64 -31.47 -2.70
CA ARG A 407 -11.21 -32.86 -2.82
C ARG A 407 -10.91 -33.21 -4.28
N ALA A 408 -9.71 -33.71 -4.53
CA ALA A 408 -9.37 -34.31 -5.81
C ALA A 408 -9.80 -35.78 -5.81
N TYR A 409 -10.68 -36.16 -6.73
CA TYR A 409 -11.02 -37.57 -6.94
C TYR A 409 -10.06 -38.13 -7.99
N GLY A 410 -9.28 -39.15 -7.62
CA GLY A 410 -8.26 -39.75 -8.49
C GLY A 410 -7.11 -40.37 -7.70
N ASP A 411 -6.00 -40.63 -8.40
CA ASP A 411 -4.78 -41.24 -7.87
C ASP A 411 -4.11 -40.38 -6.78
N SER A 412 -3.74 -41.02 -5.66
CA SER A 412 -3.14 -40.38 -4.48
C SER A 412 -1.71 -39.89 -4.72
N ASP A 413 -1.03 -40.44 -5.74
CA ASP A 413 0.36 -40.08 -6.05
C ASP A 413 0.49 -38.75 -6.80
N ARG A 414 -0.63 -38.09 -7.12
CA ARG A 414 -0.64 -36.80 -7.83
C ARG A 414 -0.29 -35.65 -6.89
N LEU A 415 0.47 -34.67 -7.39
CA LEU A 415 0.72 -33.44 -6.64
C LEU A 415 -0.56 -32.58 -6.52
N PRO A 416 -0.68 -31.74 -5.48
CA PRO A 416 -1.75 -30.76 -5.37
C PRO A 416 -1.79 -29.84 -6.60
N GLN A 417 -2.99 -29.53 -7.07
CA GLN A 417 -3.20 -28.66 -8.22
C GLN A 417 -3.88 -27.37 -7.80
N ALA A 418 -3.44 -26.23 -8.32
CA ALA A 418 -4.07 -24.94 -8.09
C ALA A 418 -4.70 -24.39 -9.37
N HIS A 419 -5.90 -23.82 -9.24
CA HIS A 419 -6.55 -23.07 -10.31
C HIS A 419 -6.63 -21.60 -9.91
N THR A 420 -5.67 -20.82 -10.38
CA THR A 420 -5.57 -19.39 -10.07
C THR A 420 -6.50 -18.53 -10.93
N CYS A 421 -6.87 -18.98 -12.16
CA CYS A 421 -7.44 -18.08 -13.18
C CYS A 421 -8.51 -18.62 -14.16
N ARG A 422 -8.95 -19.88 -14.16
CA ARG A 422 -9.74 -20.41 -15.31
C ARG A 422 -11.24 -20.61 -15.12
N PHE A 423 -11.77 -20.49 -13.92
CA PHE A 423 -13.21 -20.59 -13.67
C PHE A 423 -13.59 -19.59 -12.59
N PRO A 424 -14.88 -19.28 -12.40
CA PRO A 424 -15.34 -18.53 -11.25
C PRO A 424 -15.12 -19.40 -10.00
N ASP A 425 -13.88 -19.77 -9.66
CA ASP A 425 -13.48 -20.46 -8.44
C ASP A 425 -11.97 -20.57 -8.26
N ARG A 426 -11.46 -20.14 -7.08
CA ARG A 426 -10.04 -20.21 -6.67
C ARG A 426 -9.83 -21.46 -5.82
N ARG A 427 -9.38 -22.54 -6.45
CA ARG A 427 -9.39 -23.88 -5.84
C ARG A 427 -7.98 -24.44 -5.73
N ALA A 428 -7.59 -24.88 -4.53
CA ALA A 428 -6.51 -25.85 -4.35
C ALA A 428 -7.13 -27.25 -4.26
N ARG A 429 -6.68 -28.19 -5.10
CA ARG A 429 -7.12 -29.59 -5.05
C ARG A 429 -6.09 -30.43 -4.30
N LEU A 430 -6.51 -31.04 -3.20
CA LEU A 430 -5.69 -31.98 -2.44
C LEU A 430 -6.05 -33.42 -2.83
N PRO A 431 -5.05 -34.27 -3.16
CA PRO A 431 -5.24 -35.72 -3.29
C PRO A 431 -5.73 -36.34 -1.97
N ASN A 432 -6.24 -37.56 -2.05
CA ASN A 432 -6.65 -38.35 -0.89
C ASN A 432 -5.47 -38.71 0.01
#